data_AF-A0A663F0D7-F1
#
_entry.id   AF-A0A663F0D7-F1
#
_cell.length_a   1.000
_cell.length_b   1.000
_cell.length_c   1.000
_cell.angle_alpha   90.00
_cell.angle_beta   90.00
_cell.angle_gamma   90.00
#
_symmetry.space_group_name_H-M   'P 1'
#
loop_
_entity.id
_entity.type
_entity.pdbx_description
1 polymer ?
#
loop_
_entity_poly.entity_id
_entity_poly.type
_entity_poly.pdbx_seq_one_letter_code
_entity_poly.pdbx_strand_id
1 'polypeptide(L)'
;MRMCDRGVQMLITTVGAFAAFSLMTIAVGTDYWLYSRGVCRTKSTSDNDTSRKNEEVMTHSGLWRTCCLEGTFRGVCKKIDHFPEDADYEQDTAEYLLRAVRASSIFPILSVGLLFFGGLCVAASEFYKSKHNVILSAGIFFVSAGLSNIIGVIVYISANAGDPGQSDSKKSYSYGWSFYFGALSFIIAEMVGVIAVHMYIEKHRQIRAKSHSELLKKSAFTRLPPYRDPSKVTMGTLLNSERDHGFLQVHNSIPKEFKESLHNNPANRRTTPV
;
A
#
# COMPACT_ATOMS: atom_id res chain seq x y z
N MET A 1 -11.64 28.94 9.07
CA MET A 1 -11.31 28.39 7.72
C MET A 1 -10.63 27.01 7.75
N ARG A 2 -9.70 26.68 8.66
CA ARG A 2 -8.96 25.38 8.67
C ARG A 2 -9.79 24.08 8.81
N MET A 3 -11.00 24.13 9.35
CA MET A 3 -11.85 22.92 9.51
C MET A 3 -12.52 22.47 8.20
N CYS A 4 -12.84 23.41 7.30
CA CYS A 4 -13.39 23.08 5.98
C CYS A 4 -12.37 22.30 5.14
N ASP A 5 -11.11 22.73 5.17
CA ASP A 5 -9.99 22.13 4.46
C ASP A 5 -9.78 20.64 4.85
N ARG A 6 -9.86 20.35 6.16
CA ARG A 6 -9.66 18.99 6.68
C ARG A 6 -10.80 18.02 6.30
N GLY A 7 -12.05 18.50 6.28
CA GLY A 7 -13.19 17.70 5.81
C GLY A 7 -13.06 17.37 4.33
N VAL A 8 -12.65 18.35 3.53
CA VAL A 8 -12.39 18.18 2.09
C VAL A 8 -11.24 17.20 1.85
N GLN A 9 -10.13 17.31 2.58
CA GLN A 9 -9.01 16.36 2.47
C GLN A 9 -9.44 14.92 2.78
N MET A 10 -10.28 14.73 3.80
CA MET A 10 -10.78 13.40 4.16
C MET A 10 -11.69 12.83 3.07
N LEU A 11 -12.58 13.66 2.49
CA LEU A 11 -13.45 13.28 1.38
C LEU A 11 -12.66 12.94 0.11
N ILE A 12 -11.62 13.72 -0.21
CA ILE A 12 -10.71 13.42 -1.33
C ILE A 12 -9.99 12.09 -1.08
N THR A 13 -9.56 11.83 0.15
CA THR A 13 -8.86 10.58 0.52
C THR A 13 -9.79 9.37 0.39
N THR A 14 -11.05 9.46 0.82
CA THR A 14 -12.02 8.36 0.70
C THR A 14 -12.39 8.10 -0.75
N VAL A 15 -12.75 9.13 -1.52
CA VAL A 15 -13.09 8.99 -2.95
C VAL A 15 -11.89 8.46 -3.74
N GLY A 16 -10.69 9.00 -3.47
CA GLY A 16 -9.44 8.54 -4.08
C GLY A 16 -9.13 7.07 -3.76
N ALA A 17 -9.35 6.64 -2.51
CA ALA A 17 -9.18 5.25 -2.11
C ALA A 17 -10.09 4.30 -2.89
N PHE A 18 -11.39 4.62 -3.00
CA PHE A 18 -12.34 3.81 -3.77
C PHE A 18 -12.01 3.81 -5.27
N ALA A 19 -11.61 4.97 -5.81
CA ALA A 19 -11.21 5.08 -7.22
C ALA A 19 -9.97 4.24 -7.52
N ALA A 20 -8.92 4.33 -6.69
CA ALA A 20 -7.71 3.53 -6.84
C ALA A 20 -8.00 2.03 -6.76
N PHE A 21 -8.77 1.59 -5.76
CA PHE A 21 -9.17 0.19 -5.62
C PHE A 21 -9.97 -0.32 -6.82
N SER A 22 -10.93 0.47 -7.30
CA SER A 22 -11.78 0.09 -8.44
C SER A 22 -10.97 -0.01 -9.74
N LEU A 23 -10.14 0.99 -10.03
CA LEU A 23 -9.27 1.00 -11.21
C LEU A 23 -8.27 -0.16 -11.20
N MET A 24 -7.69 -0.47 -10.05
CA MET A 24 -6.78 -1.61 -9.91
C MET A 24 -7.52 -2.95 -10.10
N THR A 25 -8.72 -3.08 -9.54
CA THR A 25 -9.55 -4.29 -9.70
C THR A 25 -9.92 -4.50 -11.16
N ILE A 26 -10.30 -3.42 -11.86
CA ILE A 26 -10.56 -3.47 -13.31
C ILE A 26 -9.29 -3.86 -14.06
N ALA A 27 -8.14 -3.26 -13.72
CA ALA A 27 -6.87 -3.61 -14.35
C ALA A 27 -6.57 -5.10 -14.21
N VAL A 28 -6.59 -5.66 -13.00
CA VAL A 28 -6.28 -7.07 -12.75
C VAL A 28 -7.35 -8.03 -13.30
N GLY A 29 -8.61 -7.61 -13.31
CA GLY A 29 -9.75 -8.45 -13.73
C GLY A 29 -10.00 -8.49 -15.23
N THR A 30 -9.39 -7.58 -16.01
CA THR A 30 -9.62 -7.49 -17.45
C THR A 30 -8.41 -7.96 -18.25
N ASP A 31 -8.69 -8.51 -19.44
CA ASP A 31 -7.67 -9.14 -20.28
C ASP A 31 -7.01 -8.19 -21.31
N TYR A 32 -7.01 -6.87 -21.04
CA TYR A 32 -6.52 -5.83 -21.97
C TYR A 32 -5.25 -5.13 -21.48
N TRP A 33 -4.24 -5.90 -21.07
CA TRP A 33 -2.94 -5.35 -20.63
C TRP A 33 -2.01 -5.07 -21.80
N LEU A 34 -1.93 -5.99 -22.75
CA LEU A 34 -0.99 -5.91 -23.86
C LEU A 34 -1.62 -6.50 -25.12
N TYR A 35 -1.47 -5.77 -26.21
CA TYR A 35 -1.76 -6.21 -27.56
C TYR A 35 -0.47 -6.68 -28.22
N SER A 36 -0.49 -7.92 -28.71
CA SER A 36 0.61 -8.52 -29.46
C SER A 36 0.06 -9.10 -30.75
N ARG A 37 0.88 -9.15 -31.80
CA ARG A 37 0.63 -10.05 -32.93
C ARG A 37 1.17 -11.44 -32.58
N GLY A 38 0.40 -12.48 -32.89
CA GLY A 38 0.79 -13.86 -32.60
C GLY A 38 -0.07 -14.86 -33.38
N VAL A 39 0.28 -16.14 -33.29
CA VAL A 39 -0.49 -17.22 -33.93
C VAL A 39 -1.48 -17.83 -32.92
N CYS A 40 -2.78 -17.68 -33.18
CA CYS A 40 -3.80 -18.37 -32.40
C CYS A 40 -4.05 -19.77 -32.99
N ARG A 41 -3.39 -20.80 -32.45
CA ARG A 41 -3.66 -22.21 -32.79
C ARG A 41 -4.53 -22.86 -31.71
N THR A 42 -5.71 -23.36 -32.06
CA THR A 42 -6.43 -24.32 -31.22
C THR A 42 -5.85 -25.72 -31.45
N LYS A 43 -5.61 -26.48 -30.39
CA LYS A 43 -5.15 -27.87 -30.49
C LYS A 43 -6.41 -28.72 -30.78
N SER A 44 -6.87 -28.74 -32.03
CA SER A 44 -7.90 -29.70 -32.49
C SER A 44 -7.22 -31.05 -32.69
N THR A 45 -7.80 -32.10 -32.10
CA THR A 45 -7.26 -33.49 -32.05
C THR A 45 -7.19 -34.20 -33.42
N SER A 46 -7.42 -33.52 -34.52
CA SER A 46 -7.33 -34.10 -35.86
C SER A 46 -7.24 -32.98 -36.88
N ASP A 47 -6.06 -32.65 -37.40
CA ASP A 47 -5.96 -31.88 -38.65
C ASP A 47 -4.57 -32.07 -39.27
N ASN A 48 -4.53 -32.90 -40.33
CA ASN A 48 -3.43 -33.09 -41.28
C ASN A 48 -3.35 -31.93 -42.31
N ASP A 49 -3.74 -30.71 -41.93
CA ASP A 49 -3.75 -29.56 -42.83
C ASP A 49 -2.53 -28.65 -42.59
N THR A 50 -1.50 -28.87 -43.39
CA THR A 50 -0.25 -28.10 -43.48
C THR A 50 -0.39 -26.76 -44.22
N SER A 51 -1.59 -26.21 -44.39
CA SER A 51 -1.82 -25.08 -45.32
C SER A 51 -2.77 -23.97 -44.84
N ARG A 52 -3.29 -24.01 -43.61
CA ARG A 52 -3.97 -22.82 -43.03
C ARG A 52 -2.92 -21.88 -42.47
N LYS A 53 -2.53 -20.91 -43.31
CA LYS A 53 -1.61 -19.80 -43.08
C LYS A 53 -1.46 -19.45 -41.59
N ASN A 54 -0.21 -19.38 -41.15
CA ASN A 54 0.20 -18.66 -39.95
C ASN A 54 -0.14 -17.18 -40.12
N GLU A 55 -1.43 -16.85 -40.07
CA GLU A 55 -1.87 -15.47 -40.13
C GLU A 55 -1.53 -14.85 -38.78
N GLU A 56 -0.66 -13.84 -38.81
CA GLU A 56 -0.31 -13.06 -37.62
C GLU A 56 -1.56 -12.29 -37.19
N VAL A 57 -2.31 -12.85 -36.25
CA VAL A 57 -3.54 -12.26 -35.75
C VAL A 57 -3.24 -11.40 -34.53
N MET A 58 -3.98 -10.31 -34.39
CA MET A 58 -3.92 -9.51 -33.17
C MET A 58 -4.55 -10.28 -32.01
N THR A 59 -3.83 -10.35 -30.89
CA THR A 59 -4.30 -10.92 -29.64
C THR A 59 -4.21 -9.88 -28.53
N HIS A 60 -5.13 -9.96 -27.57
CA HIS A 60 -4.99 -9.24 -26.32
C HIS A 60 -4.68 -10.23 -25.20
N SER A 61 -3.73 -9.84 -24.37
CA SER A 61 -3.32 -10.59 -23.20
C SER A 61 -3.67 -9.81 -21.96
N GLY A 62 -4.35 -10.50 -21.06
CA GLY A 62 -4.50 -10.11 -19.67
C GLY A 62 -3.35 -10.59 -18.83
N LEU A 63 -3.65 -10.63 -17.53
CA LEU A 63 -2.77 -11.20 -16.54
C LEU A 63 -2.93 -12.74 -16.43
N TRP A 64 -4.11 -13.26 -16.76
CA TRP A 64 -4.49 -14.66 -16.54
C TRP A 64 -4.79 -15.42 -17.84
N ARG A 65 -5.31 -14.71 -18.84
CA ARG A 65 -5.83 -15.27 -20.09
C ARG A 65 -5.36 -14.41 -21.25
N THR A 66 -5.19 -15.04 -22.39
CA THR A 66 -4.99 -14.38 -23.68
C THR A 66 -6.14 -14.77 -24.59
N CYS A 67 -6.72 -13.81 -25.30
CA CYS A 67 -7.77 -14.10 -26.27
C CYS A 67 -7.45 -13.51 -27.66
N CYS A 68 -8.05 -14.11 -28.69
CA CYS A 68 -7.82 -13.74 -30.08
C CYS A 68 -8.84 -12.69 -30.55
N LEU A 69 -8.38 -11.56 -31.08
CA LEU A 69 -9.24 -10.49 -31.60
C LEU A 69 -9.55 -10.67 -33.09
N GLU A 70 -8.65 -11.31 -33.84
CA GLU A 70 -8.71 -11.42 -35.30
C GLU A 70 -8.41 -12.85 -35.78
N GLY A 71 -8.81 -13.18 -37.02
CA GLY A 71 -8.67 -14.50 -37.63
C GLY A 71 -9.84 -15.48 -37.40
N THR A 72 -9.67 -16.72 -37.83
CA THR A 72 -10.67 -17.80 -37.77
C THR A 72 -11.07 -18.21 -36.35
N PHE A 73 -10.25 -17.90 -35.34
CA PHE A 73 -10.46 -18.24 -33.93
C PHE A 73 -10.83 -17.03 -33.05
N ARG A 74 -11.47 -16.00 -33.64
CA ARG A 74 -11.90 -14.81 -32.90
C ARG A 74 -12.78 -15.18 -31.69
N GLY A 75 -12.44 -14.62 -30.53
CA GLY A 75 -13.17 -14.85 -29.27
C GLY A 75 -12.75 -16.10 -28.49
N VAL A 76 -11.81 -16.91 -29.00
CA VAL A 76 -11.22 -18.01 -28.23
C VAL A 76 -10.26 -17.44 -27.20
N CYS A 77 -10.51 -17.73 -25.92
CA CYS A 77 -9.65 -17.39 -24.79
C CYS A 77 -8.93 -18.64 -24.29
N LYS A 78 -7.62 -18.54 -24.10
CA LYS A 78 -6.80 -19.59 -23.47
C LYS A 78 -6.14 -19.05 -22.21
N LYS A 79 -6.04 -19.90 -21.19
CA LYS A 79 -5.21 -19.61 -20.03
C LYS A 79 -3.75 -19.64 -20.48
N ILE A 80 -2.95 -18.69 -20.00
CA ILE A 80 -1.52 -18.68 -20.32
C ILE A 80 -0.89 -19.87 -19.58
N ASP A 81 -0.35 -20.84 -20.34
CA ASP A 81 0.42 -21.95 -19.79
C ASP A 81 1.82 -21.42 -19.49
N HIS A 82 2.10 -21.25 -18.19
CA HIS A 82 3.33 -20.59 -17.70
C HIS A 82 4.54 -21.51 -17.64
N PHE A 83 4.34 -22.79 -17.95
CA PHE A 83 5.36 -23.81 -18.07
C PHE A 83 5.21 -24.47 -19.45
N PRO A 84 5.99 -24.07 -20.47
CA PRO A 84 6.20 -24.92 -21.61
C PRO A 84 7.09 -26.08 -21.13
N GLU A 85 6.50 -27.27 -21.00
CA GLU A 85 7.15 -28.49 -20.50
C GLU A 85 8.20 -29.06 -21.49
N ASP A 86 8.35 -28.43 -22.68
CA ASP A 86 9.13 -28.95 -23.80
C ASP A 86 10.32 -28.06 -24.22
N ALA A 87 10.77 -27.12 -23.37
CA ALA A 87 11.98 -26.33 -23.64
C ALA A 87 13.13 -26.84 -22.75
N ASP A 88 14.08 -27.55 -23.36
CA ASP A 88 15.33 -28.01 -22.75
C ASP A 88 16.01 -26.86 -21.99
N TYR A 89 15.91 -26.89 -20.66
CA TYR A 89 16.34 -25.79 -19.80
C TYR A 89 17.70 -26.12 -19.18
N GLU A 90 18.75 -25.67 -19.85
CA GLU A 90 19.99 -25.25 -19.21
C GLU A 90 19.93 -23.71 -19.07
N GLN A 91 19.19 -23.17 -18.08
CA GLN A 91 19.32 -21.75 -17.72
C GLN A 91 18.84 -21.39 -16.30
N ASP A 92 19.57 -20.47 -15.68
CA ASP A 92 19.57 -20.04 -14.27
C ASP A 92 18.20 -20.01 -13.56
N THR A 93 18.19 -20.48 -12.31
CA THR A 93 17.07 -20.41 -11.35
C THR A 93 16.40 -19.03 -11.27
N ALA A 94 17.10 -17.94 -11.62
CA ALA A 94 16.55 -16.60 -11.71
C ALA A 94 15.49 -16.44 -12.83
N GLU A 95 15.67 -17.06 -13.99
CA GLU A 95 14.70 -16.98 -15.10
C GLU A 95 13.42 -17.76 -14.78
N TYR A 96 13.58 -18.90 -14.11
CA TYR A 96 12.48 -19.70 -13.56
C TYR A 96 11.69 -18.94 -12.49
N LEU A 97 12.38 -18.29 -11.54
CA LEU A 97 11.73 -17.49 -10.51
C LEU A 97 10.97 -16.31 -11.12
N LEU A 98 11.53 -15.63 -12.13
CA LEU A 98 10.84 -14.55 -12.83
C LEU A 98 9.60 -15.05 -13.58
N ARG A 99 9.64 -16.24 -14.20
CA ARG A 99 8.46 -16.87 -14.85
C ARG A 99 7.40 -17.29 -13.84
N ALA A 100 7.77 -17.82 -12.67
CA ALA A 100 6.83 -18.20 -11.62
C ALA A 100 6.17 -16.99 -10.94
N VAL A 101 6.94 -15.93 -10.71
CA VAL A 101 6.44 -14.66 -10.15
C VAL A 101 5.50 -13.95 -11.14
N ARG A 102 5.80 -14.01 -12.44
CA ARG A 102 4.90 -13.56 -13.52
C ARG A 102 3.59 -14.35 -13.53
N ALA A 103 3.67 -15.68 -13.46
CA ALA A 103 2.52 -16.59 -13.52
C ALA A 103 1.53 -16.40 -12.38
N SER A 104 2.07 -16.11 -11.22
CA SER A 104 1.29 -16.02 -10.01
C SER A 104 0.70 -14.63 -9.81
N SER A 105 1.24 -13.61 -10.50
CA SER A 105 0.74 -12.22 -10.43
C SER A 105 0.55 -11.74 -8.99
N ILE A 106 1.37 -12.29 -8.10
CA ILE A 106 1.21 -12.15 -6.65
C ILE A 106 1.36 -10.69 -6.27
N PHE A 107 2.27 -9.95 -6.89
CA PHE A 107 2.50 -8.55 -6.54
C PHE A 107 1.30 -7.64 -6.85
N PRO A 108 0.69 -7.64 -8.06
CA PRO A 108 -0.58 -6.94 -8.29
C PRO A 108 -1.76 -7.44 -7.46
N ILE A 109 -1.84 -8.74 -7.12
CA ILE A 109 -2.93 -9.26 -6.28
C ILE A 109 -2.78 -8.76 -4.83
N LEU A 110 -1.55 -8.81 -4.32
CA LEU A 110 -1.21 -8.26 -3.00
C LEU A 110 -1.48 -6.76 -2.96
N SER A 111 -1.22 -6.03 -4.05
CA SER A 111 -1.52 -4.59 -4.11
C SER A 111 -3.03 -4.33 -3.99
N VAL A 112 -3.88 -5.09 -4.68
CA VAL A 112 -5.36 -5.00 -4.52
C VAL A 112 -5.78 -5.30 -3.08
N GLY A 113 -5.20 -6.32 -2.46
CA GLY A 113 -5.48 -6.66 -1.06
C GLY A 113 -5.07 -5.54 -0.10
N LEU A 114 -3.87 -4.97 -0.27
CA LEU A 114 -3.39 -3.85 0.55
C LEU A 114 -4.22 -2.58 0.33
N LEU A 115 -4.67 -2.28 -0.90
CA LEU A 115 -5.61 -1.19 -1.18
C LEU A 115 -6.95 -1.39 -0.47
N PHE A 116 -7.46 -2.63 -0.43
CA PHE A 116 -8.69 -2.95 0.29
C PHE A 116 -8.55 -2.72 1.80
N PHE A 117 -7.49 -3.23 2.42
CA PHE A 117 -7.23 -2.99 3.85
C PHE A 117 -6.94 -1.52 4.15
N GLY A 118 -6.24 -0.81 3.25
CA GLY A 118 -6.03 0.63 3.33
C GLY A 118 -7.35 1.40 3.30
N GLY A 119 -8.24 1.08 2.37
CA GLY A 119 -9.58 1.66 2.27
C GLY A 119 -10.44 1.39 3.52
N LEU A 120 -10.43 0.16 4.03
CA LEU A 120 -11.09 -0.19 5.29
C LEU A 120 -10.53 0.63 6.47
N CYS A 121 -9.20 0.82 6.51
CA CYS A 121 -8.57 1.65 7.54
C CYS A 121 -8.96 3.13 7.41
N VAL A 122 -9.10 3.67 6.19
CA VAL A 122 -9.61 5.04 5.96
C VAL A 122 -11.06 5.15 6.45
N ALA A 123 -11.93 4.22 6.07
CA ALA A 123 -13.32 4.21 6.54
C ALA A 123 -13.40 4.09 8.08
N ALA A 124 -12.65 3.15 8.68
CA ALA A 124 -12.58 2.99 10.12
C ALA A 124 -12.03 4.24 10.83
N SER A 125 -11.13 4.99 10.20
CA SER A 125 -10.58 6.24 10.75
C SER A 125 -11.63 7.36 10.83
N GLU A 126 -12.67 7.29 10.01
CA GLU A 126 -13.81 8.22 10.06
C GLU A 126 -14.70 7.95 11.26
N PHE A 127 -15.03 6.67 11.51
CA PHE A 127 -15.81 6.24 12.67
C PHE A 127 -15.05 6.37 13.99
N TYR A 128 -13.78 5.94 14.03
CA TYR A 128 -12.94 5.95 15.22
C TYR A 128 -12.00 7.16 15.26
N LYS A 129 -12.59 8.36 15.29
CA LYS A 129 -11.88 9.65 15.33
C LYS A 129 -10.89 9.80 16.50
N SER A 130 -11.07 9.00 17.56
CA SER A 130 -10.24 8.98 18.77
C SER A 130 -8.89 8.28 18.60
N LYS A 131 -8.73 7.36 17.63
CA LYS A 131 -7.47 6.62 17.41
C LYS A 131 -6.69 7.18 16.24
N HIS A 132 -5.80 8.11 16.56
CA HIS A 132 -4.89 8.79 15.63
C HIS A 132 -3.96 7.85 14.85
N ASN A 133 -3.67 6.66 15.39
CA ASN A 133 -2.75 5.69 14.76
C ASN A 133 -3.37 5.01 13.53
N VAL A 134 -4.71 4.99 13.39
CA VAL A 134 -5.40 4.31 12.30
C VAL A 134 -5.18 4.99 10.95
N ILE A 135 -5.11 6.33 10.91
CA ILE A 135 -4.84 7.06 9.66
C ILE A 135 -3.38 6.88 9.22
N LEU A 136 -2.45 6.70 10.17
CA LEU A 136 -1.04 6.40 9.85
C LEU A 136 -0.92 5.00 9.23
N SER A 137 -1.57 3.99 9.83
CA SER A 137 -1.58 2.64 9.27
C SER A 137 -2.24 2.60 7.89
N ALA A 138 -3.31 3.37 7.67
CA ALA A 138 -3.93 3.51 6.35
C ALA A 138 -2.93 4.04 5.30
N GLY A 139 -2.21 5.11 5.62
CA GLY A 139 -1.18 5.68 4.73
C GLY A 139 -0.06 4.68 4.40
N ILE A 140 0.41 3.92 5.40
CA ILE A 140 1.44 2.88 5.19
C ILE A 140 0.93 1.77 4.26
N PHE A 141 -0.32 1.33 4.43
CA PHE A 141 -0.93 0.33 3.54
C PHE A 141 -1.13 0.85 2.12
N PHE A 142 -1.49 2.12 1.93
CA PHE A 142 -1.61 2.72 0.58
C PHE A 142 -0.26 2.81 -0.13
N VAL A 143 0.79 3.26 0.56
CA VAL A 143 2.14 3.35 -0.01
C VAL A 143 2.71 1.96 -0.30
N SER A 144 2.54 0.99 0.61
CA SER A 144 3.00 -0.38 0.35
C SER A 144 2.22 -1.06 -0.78
N ALA A 145 0.93 -0.76 -0.92
CA ALA A 145 0.14 -1.19 -2.08
C ALA A 145 0.68 -0.59 -3.38
N GLY A 146 1.02 0.70 -3.40
CA GLY A 146 1.61 1.34 -4.57
C GLY A 146 2.95 0.71 -4.94
N LEU A 147 3.85 0.54 -3.96
CA LEU A 147 5.16 -0.09 -4.15
C LEU A 147 5.07 -1.54 -4.65
N SER A 148 4.16 -2.34 -4.10
CA SER A 148 3.93 -3.70 -4.61
C SER A 148 3.36 -3.71 -6.02
N ASN A 149 2.49 -2.76 -6.37
CA ASN A 149 1.99 -2.63 -7.73
C ASN A 149 3.08 -2.28 -8.74
N ILE A 150 3.94 -1.30 -8.45
CA ILE A 150 5.01 -0.91 -9.38
C ILE A 150 6.02 -2.05 -9.58
N ILE A 151 6.34 -2.80 -8.53
CA ILE A 151 7.15 -4.03 -8.67
C ILE A 151 6.45 -5.03 -9.59
N GLY A 152 5.14 -5.24 -9.43
CA GLY A 152 4.35 -6.09 -10.30
C GLY A 152 4.38 -5.67 -11.78
N VAL A 153 4.24 -4.37 -12.05
CA VAL A 153 4.31 -3.80 -13.41
C VAL A 153 5.71 -3.97 -14.01
N ILE A 154 6.78 -3.73 -13.24
CA ILE A 154 8.16 -3.90 -13.73
C ILE A 154 8.43 -5.35 -14.10
N VAL A 155 8.03 -6.30 -13.25
CA VAL A 155 8.18 -7.74 -13.53
C VAL A 155 7.35 -8.17 -14.73
N TYR A 156 6.16 -7.58 -14.91
CA TYR A 156 5.32 -7.84 -16.09
C TYR A 156 6.02 -7.38 -17.39
N ILE A 157 6.63 -6.19 -17.40
CA ILE A 157 7.32 -5.66 -18.58
C ILE A 157 8.61 -6.45 -18.85
N SER A 158 9.43 -6.71 -17.82
CA SER A 158 10.73 -7.38 -17.99
C SER A 158 10.58 -8.77 -18.59
N ALA A 159 9.52 -9.49 -18.22
CA ALA A 159 9.26 -10.81 -18.76
C ALA A 159 8.74 -10.79 -20.22
N ASN A 160 8.26 -9.66 -20.71
CA ASN A 160 7.86 -9.48 -22.11
C ASN A 160 8.99 -8.95 -23.00
N ALA A 161 10.10 -8.48 -22.42
CA ALA A 161 11.27 -7.97 -23.15
C ALA A 161 12.31 -9.06 -23.53
N GLY A 162 12.18 -10.28 -23.00
CA GLY A 162 13.26 -11.27 -22.91
C GLY A 162 13.58 -12.13 -24.12
N ASP A 163 13.20 -11.77 -25.36
CA ASP A 163 13.48 -12.64 -26.53
C ASP A 163 14.39 -11.94 -27.56
N PRO A 164 15.74 -12.06 -27.44
CA PRO A 164 16.71 -11.36 -28.29
C PRO A 164 16.81 -11.92 -29.73
N GLY A 165 16.11 -13.01 -30.07
CA GLY A 165 16.24 -13.70 -31.36
C GLY A 165 15.24 -13.34 -32.46
N GLN A 166 14.19 -12.56 -32.18
CA GLN A 166 13.20 -12.16 -33.19
C GLN A 166 13.45 -10.74 -33.69
N SER A 167 13.86 -10.66 -34.96
CA SER A 167 14.20 -9.45 -35.74
C SER A 167 13.19 -8.30 -35.59
N ASP A 168 13.73 -7.09 -35.41
CA ASP A 168 13.09 -5.85 -34.98
C ASP A 168 11.91 -5.32 -35.82
N SER A 169 11.49 -5.98 -36.91
CA SER A 169 10.43 -5.46 -37.79
C SER A 169 9.00 -5.93 -37.46
N LYS A 170 8.81 -6.87 -36.53
CA LYS A 170 7.48 -7.46 -36.23
C LYS A 170 6.98 -7.34 -34.79
N LYS A 171 7.78 -6.80 -33.86
CA LYS A 171 7.43 -6.65 -32.43
C LYS A 171 6.73 -5.32 -32.10
N SER A 172 5.65 -4.98 -32.81
CA SER A 172 4.81 -3.84 -32.40
C SER A 172 3.94 -4.24 -31.20
N TYR A 173 4.50 -4.18 -29.99
CA TYR A 173 3.74 -4.31 -28.75
C TYR A 173 3.00 -3.01 -28.46
N SER A 174 1.69 -3.09 -28.25
CA SER A 174 0.89 -1.95 -27.80
C SER A 174 0.32 -2.24 -26.43
N TYR A 175 0.50 -1.33 -25.47
CA TYR A 175 -0.11 -1.47 -24.15
C TYR A 175 -1.61 -1.19 -24.22
N GLY A 176 -2.40 -1.95 -23.48
CA GLY A 176 -3.85 -1.81 -23.45
C GLY A 176 -4.37 -0.88 -22.33
N TRP A 177 -5.67 -0.58 -22.38
CA TRP A 177 -6.31 0.34 -21.44
C TRP A 177 -6.20 -0.10 -19.97
N SER A 178 -6.22 -1.40 -19.71
CA SER A 178 -6.10 -1.96 -18.36
C SER A 178 -4.74 -1.67 -17.74
N PHE A 179 -3.68 -1.67 -18.55
CA PHE A 179 -2.34 -1.30 -18.11
C PHE A 179 -2.30 0.17 -17.66
N TYR A 180 -2.89 1.07 -18.44
CA TYR A 180 -3.00 2.48 -18.07
C TYR A 180 -3.88 2.69 -16.83
N PHE A 181 -4.97 1.95 -16.66
CA PHE A 181 -5.76 1.99 -15.43
C PHE A 181 -4.98 1.50 -14.21
N GLY A 182 -4.14 0.47 -14.36
CA GLY A 182 -3.21 0.03 -13.33
C GLY A 182 -2.22 1.13 -12.94
N ALA A 183 -1.61 1.80 -13.93
CA ALA A 183 -0.69 2.92 -13.68
C ALA A 183 -1.39 4.14 -13.05
N LEU A 184 -2.59 4.48 -13.52
CA LEU A 184 -3.39 5.57 -12.96
C LEU A 184 -3.80 5.27 -11.51
N SER A 185 -4.19 4.02 -11.23
CA SER A 185 -4.55 3.59 -9.87
C SER A 185 -3.37 3.69 -8.91
N PHE A 186 -2.14 3.41 -9.37
CA PHE A 186 -0.91 3.62 -8.60
C PHE A 186 -0.71 5.09 -8.25
N ILE A 187 -0.81 5.99 -9.24
CA ILE A 187 -0.64 7.42 -8.99
C ILE A 187 -1.67 7.92 -7.98
N ILE A 188 -2.94 7.54 -8.14
CA ILE A 188 -4.00 7.92 -7.20
C ILE A 188 -3.73 7.34 -5.81
N ALA A 189 -3.30 6.07 -5.70
CA ALA A 189 -2.97 5.43 -4.42
C ALA A 189 -1.83 6.14 -3.68
N GLU A 190 -0.75 6.50 -4.37
CA GLU A 190 0.38 7.25 -3.80
C GLU A 190 -0.07 8.65 -3.36
N MET A 191 -0.85 9.35 -4.17
CA MET A 191 -1.39 10.67 -3.79
C MET A 191 -2.27 10.58 -2.55
N VAL A 192 -3.14 9.56 -2.46
CA VAL A 192 -3.97 9.29 -1.28
C VAL A 192 -3.12 8.95 -0.06
N GLY A 193 -2.07 8.14 -0.23
CA GLY A 193 -1.11 7.79 0.81
C GLY A 193 -0.39 9.03 1.37
N VAL A 194 0.11 9.91 0.49
CA VAL A 194 0.77 11.16 0.89
C VAL A 194 -0.21 12.09 1.62
N ILE A 195 -1.43 12.24 1.12
CA ILE A 195 -2.47 13.04 1.79
C ILE A 195 -2.79 12.47 3.18
N ALA A 196 -2.92 11.15 3.32
CA ALA A 196 -3.19 10.50 4.61
C ALA A 196 -2.06 10.73 5.62
N VAL A 197 -0.80 10.61 5.21
CA VAL A 197 0.37 10.89 6.06
C VAL A 197 0.45 12.37 6.40
N HIS A 198 0.19 13.27 5.44
CA HIS A 198 0.16 14.71 5.69
C HIS A 198 -0.93 15.09 6.71
N MET A 199 -2.15 14.53 6.56
CA MET A 199 -3.23 14.70 7.52
C MET A 199 -2.86 14.20 8.92
N TYR A 200 -2.11 13.09 9.01
CA TYR A 200 -1.60 12.57 10.28
C TYR A 200 -0.60 13.53 10.93
N ILE A 201 0.40 14.02 10.18
CA ILE A 201 1.42 14.94 10.68
C ILE A 201 0.78 16.24 11.18
N GLU A 202 -0.10 16.85 10.39
CA GLU A 202 -0.76 18.10 10.77
C GLU A 202 -1.64 17.89 12.02
N LYS A 203 -2.35 16.75 12.14
CA LYS A 203 -3.09 16.38 13.36
C LYS A 203 -2.14 16.26 14.55
N HIS A 204 -1.02 15.58 14.40
CA HIS A 204 -0.05 15.37 15.47
C HIS A 204 0.60 16.70 15.91
N ARG A 205 0.87 17.60 14.96
CA ARG A 205 1.39 18.94 15.24
C ARG A 205 0.38 19.78 16.04
N GLN A 206 -0.89 19.71 15.67
CA GLN A 206 -1.97 20.41 16.40
C GLN A 206 -2.14 19.90 17.84
N ILE A 207 -2.03 18.59 18.07
CA ILE A 207 -2.10 18.01 19.42
C ILE A 207 -0.93 18.50 20.27
N ARG A 208 0.29 18.50 19.73
CA ARG A 208 1.48 19.02 20.43
C ARG A 208 1.35 20.50 20.78
N ALA A 209 0.87 21.33 19.85
CA ALA A 209 0.67 22.76 20.08
C ALA A 209 -0.35 23.03 21.20
N LYS A 210 -1.48 22.32 21.21
CA LYS A 210 -2.50 22.42 22.27
C LYS A 210 -1.97 21.99 23.63
N SER A 211 -1.25 20.88 23.69
CA SER A 211 -0.63 20.41 24.94
C SER A 211 0.35 21.43 25.52
N HIS A 212 1.18 22.03 24.66
CA HIS A 212 2.13 23.07 25.09
C HIS A 212 1.42 24.34 25.57
N SER A 213 0.34 24.78 24.92
CA SER A 213 -0.45 25.93 25.40
C SER A 213 -1.14 25.64 26.73
N GLU A 214 -1.63 24.42 26.95
CA GLU A 214 -2.25 24.03 28.22
C GLU A 214 -1.22 23.96 29.36
N LEU A 215 -0.01 23.44 29.10
CA LEU A 215 1.10 23.48 30.06
C LEU A 215 1.52 24.90 30.41
N LEU A 216 1.62 25.80 29.42
CA LEU A 216 1.90 27.22 29.66
C LEU A 216 0.79 27.90 30.46
N LYS A 217 -0.48 27.62 30.16
CA LYS A 217 -1.62 28.19 30.89
C LYS A 217 -1.66 27.70 32.34
N LYS A 218 -1.39 26.41 32.57
CA LYS A 218 -1.34 25.82 33.91
C LYS A 218 -0.19 26.38 34.75
N SER A 219 0.98 26.60 34.15
CA SER A 219 2.14 27.22 34.82
C SER A 219 2.00 28.73 35.03
N ALA A 220 1.26 29.43 34.17
CA ALA A 220 0.87 30.83 34.39
C ALA A 220 -0.12 30.95 35.56
N PHE A 221 -1.07 30.02 35.69
CA PHE A 221 -2.03 29.99 36.80
C PHE A 221 -1.34 29.72 38.16
N THR A 222 -0.32 28.87 38.22
CA THR A 222 0.48 28.68 39.44
C THR A 222 1.45 29.84 39.77
N ARG A 223 1.65 30.79 38.85
CA ARG A 223 2.52 31.97 39.05
C ARG A 223 1.80 33.22 39.51
N LEU A 224 0.46 33.21 39.59
CA LEU A 224 -0.29 34.30 40.20
C LEU A 224 -0.11 34.22 41.73
N PRO A 225 0.38 35.28 42.40
CA PRO A 225 0.45 35.29 43.85
C PRO A 225 -0.97 35.16 44.43
N PRO A 226 -1.17 34.45 45.55
CA PRO A 226 -2.45 34.49 46.23
C PRO A 226 -2.68 35.94 46.64
N TYR A 227 -3.67 36.60 46.02
CA TYR A 227 -4.13 37.90 46.49
C TYR A 227 -4.75 37.67 47.87
N ARG A 228 -3.94 37.86 48.91
CA ARG A 228 -4.41 37.93 50.29
C ARG A 228 -5.21 39.23 50.42
N ASP A 229 -6.52 39.12 50.36
CA ASP A 229 -7.39 40.11 51.00
C ASP A 229 -7.16 40.02 52.53
N PRO A 230 -6.73 41.09 53.22
CA PRO A 230 -6.43 41.03 54.66
C PRO A 230 -7.67 41.02 55.57
N SER A 231 -8.89 41.08 55.02
CA SER A 231 -10.12 41.29 55.78
C SER A 231 -11.01 40.06 55.76
N LYS A 232 -10.57 38.98 56.42
CA LYS A 232 -11.42 37.95 57.07
C LYS A 232 -10.52 36.94 57.80
N VAL A 233 -9.79 37.43 58.80
CA VAL A 233 -9.44 36.60 59.96
C VAL A 233 -10.75 36.39 60.72
N THR A 234 -11.03 35.16 61.16
CA THR A 234 -12.23 34.68 61.87
C THR A 234 -13.20 33.85 61.02
N MET A 235 -12.76 32.67 60.61
CA MET A 235 -13.55 31.43 60.73
C MET A 235 -12.60 30.25 60.48
N GLY A 236 -11.69 30.05 61.42
CA GLY A 236 -10.97 28.79 61.50
C GLY A 236 -11.92 27.66 61.91
N THR A 237 -11.52 26.45 61.50
CA THR A 237 -11.54 25.30 62.42
C THR A 237 -12.83 24.47 62.54
N LEU A 238 -13.67 24.32 61.50
CA LEU A 238 -14.77 23.33 61.56
C LEU A 238 -15.04 22.45 60.32
N LEU A 239 -14.12 22.31 59.37
CA LEU A 239 -14.26 21.32 58.28
C LEU A 239 -12.95 20.61 57.92
N ASN A 240 -12.09 20.36 58.91
CA ASN A 240 -10.89 19.51 58.74
C ASN A 240 -10.94 18.29 59.66
N SER A 241 -12.07 17.58 59.64
CA SER A 241 -12.26 16.35 60.39
C SER A 241 -13.16 15.39 59.61
N GLU A 242 -12.72 14.96 58.43
CA GLU A 242 -13.22 13.71 57.84
C GLU A 242 -12.19 13.10 56.87
N ARG A 243 -11.22 12.39 57.48
CA ARG A 243 -10.58 11.16 57.00
C ARG A 243 -9.81 11.18 55.67
N ASP A 244 -8.49 11.38 55.81
CA ASP A 244 -7.46 10.66 55.07
C ASP A 244 -7.51 9.16 55.39
N HIS A 245 -7.60 8.31 54.35
CA HIS A 245 -7.05 6.97 54.34
C HIS A 245 -6.54 6.66 52.93
N GLY A 246 -5.25 6.36 52.79
CA GLY A 246 -4.69 5.76 51.57
C GLY A 246 -3.49 6.47 50.94
N PHE A 247 -2.54 6.95 51.74
CA PHE A 247 -1.19 7.26 51.24
C PHE A 247 -0.42 5.94 51.11
N LEU A 248 -0.27 5.41 49.88
CA LEU A 248 0.94 4.76 49.35
C LEU A 248 0.72 4.19 47.93
N GLN A 249 1.74 4.41 47.08
CA GLN A 249 2.04 3.75 45.80
C GLN A 249 1.07 3.93 44.62
N VAL A 250 1.48 4.71 43.60
CA VAL A 250 1.62 4.19 42.22
C VAL A 250 2.83 4.83 41.56
N HIS A 251 3.74 3.96 41.14
CA HIS A 251 5.00 4.23 40.50
C HIS A 251 4.80 4.57 39.01
N ASN A 252 5.75 5.36 38.52
CA ASN A 252 5.97 5.78 37.13
C ASN A 252 5.73 4.65 36.11
N SER A 253 4.72 4.76 35.26
CA SER A 253 4.44 3.82 34.16
C SER A 253 4.79 4.46 32.81
N ILE A 254 6.06 4.32 32.44
CA ILE A 254 6.57 4.47 31.08
C ILE A 254 6.46 3.09 30.43
N PRO A 255 5.81 2.91 29.26
CA PRO A 255 5.97 1.68 28.50
C PRO A 255 7.39 1.60 27.92
N LYS A 256 8.22 0.71 28.46
CA LYS A 256 9.47 0.26 27.86
C LYS A 256 9.15 -0.76 26.77
N GLU A 257 9.08 -0.34 25.51
CA GLU A 257 9.19 -1.26 24.35
C GLU A 257 9.81 -0.57 23.11
N PHE A 258 10.76 0.35 23.30
CA PHE A 258 11.52 0.92 22.17
C PHE A 258 12.99 1.23 22.49
N LYS A 259 13.66 0.33 23.23
CA LYS A 259 15.11 0.48 23.46
C LYS A 259 15.87 -0.85 23.57
N GLU A 260 15.55 -1.80 22.69
CA GLU A 260 16.38 -3.00 22.48
C GLU A 260 16.77 -3.26 21.00
N SER A 261 16.47 -2.34 20.08
CA SER A 261 16.88 -2.49 18.66
C SER A 261 18.05 -1.60 18.23
N LEU A 262 18.73 -0.91 19.15
CA LEU A 262 19.83 0.00 18.78
C LEU A 262 21.04 -0.14 19.70
N HIS A 263 21.56 -1.36 19.87
CA HIS A 263 22.96 -1.55 20.26
C HIS A 263 23.50 -2.97 19.98
N ASN A 264 23.24 -3.53 18.79
CA ASN A 264 23.98 -4.72 18.34
C ASN A 264 25.05 -4.27 17.34
N ASN A 265 26.23 -3.96 17.86
CA ASN A 265 27.44 -3.79 17.05
C ASN A 265 28.43 -4.89 17.49
N PRO A 266 28.63 -5.95 16.69
CA PRO A 266 29.50 -7.07 17.05
C PRO A 266 30.92 -6.74 16.61
N ALA A 267 31.64 -5.98 17.41
CA ALA A 267 33.08 -5.84 17.24
C ALA A 267 33.74 -5.65 18.60
N ASN A 268 34.74 -6.48 18.85
CA ASN A 268 35.72 -6.38 19.93
C ASN A 268 35.38 -7.07 21.26
N ARG A 269 35.53 -8.40 21.30
CA ARG A 269 35.96 -9.09 22.54
C ARG A 269 37.34 -9.67 22.33
N ARG A 270 38.33 -8.84 22.68
CA ARG A 270 39.73 -9.20 22.82
C ARG A 270 39.90 -10.04 24.09
N THR A 271 40.62 -11.14 23.91
CA THR A 271 41.29 -12.03 24.87
C THR A 271 41.89 -11.34 26.11
N THR A 272 41.90 -12.05 27.26
CA THR A 272 43.06 -12.46 28.11
C THR A 272 42.58 -12.83 29.55
N PRO A 273 43.42 -13.34 30.50
CA PRO A 273 43.33 -14.73 30.97
C PRO A 273 43.22 -14.86 32.51
N VAL A 274 42.84 -16.03 33.04
CA VAL A 274 43.41 -16.72 34.23
C VAL A 274 43.00 -18.19 34.13
#